data_AF-A0A8H7D5M3-F1
#
_entry.id   AF-A0A8H7D5M3-F1
#
_cell.length_a   1.000
_cell.length_b   1.000
_cell.length_c   1.000
_cell.angle_alpha   90.00
_cell.angle_beta   90.00
_cell.angle_gamma   90.00
#
_symmetry.space_group_name_H-M   'P 1'
#
loop_
_entity.id
_entity.type
_entity.pdbx_description
1 polymer ?
#
loop_
_entity_poly.entity_id
_entity_poly.type
_entity_poly.pdbx_seq_one_letter_code
_entity_poly.pdbx_strand_id
1 'polypeptide(L)'
;MDEFPADILWDEYGIDADIVPFTRNFPRAEIHEMLSPDLLHQIIKGSFKDHLVTWVGEYIYLAHSKAEADKIMDEIDRRIAAVPAFPGLRRFKQGRRFKQWTGDDSKALMKVYLPAIKGLVPPQIVEALGAFLDFCYLVRRSDFDEDTLDAIDASVANYHEHRAIFRELGVRPDGFSLPRQHAMIHYRPNIEKFGAPGCSSITESRHITAVKKPWRRSSRYEALSQMLMTNQRLDKLSAAHADFVERGMVPPNLTAVPDKIVEDADVEETDRQRVDGNVILARQRKRSYPRFANSLADYIKVPDFPDLLLNFLHDQLSSPNYPTYGDVSDDDLDISELPISVYHSAVATFYAPSDPSGICGMRRERIRSTPTFVLYSRRNLGVTITVFPLLDVCLAHRLLPSSFVIAFRHPVSESSHNVFATISDPQGIPDGT
;
A
#
# COMPACT_ATOMS: atom_id res chain seq x y z
N MET A 1 8.07 42.25 -12.34
CA MET A 1 6.82 42.71 -11.68
C MET A 1 6.99 44.06 -10.99
N ASP A 2 8.13 44.75 -11.13
CA ASP A 2 8.38 46.06 -10.48
C ASP A 2 7.69 47.26 -11.18
N GLU A 3 6.69 47.04 -12.03
CA GLU A 3 6.10 48.09 -12.89
C GLU A 3 4.65 48.45 -12.57
N PHE A 4 3.95 47.69 -11.71
CA PHE A 4 2.54 47.99 -11.40
C PHE A 4 2.38 48.72 -10.06
N PRO A 5 1.59 49.82 -10.05
CA PRO A 5 1.10 50.47 -8.83
C PRO A 5 0.40 49.49 -7.87
N ALA A 6 0.51 49.74 -6.55
CA ALA A 6 0.01 48.84 -5.51
C ALA A 6 -1.51 48.63 -5.53
N ASP A 7 -2.26 49.66 -5.93
CA ASP A 7 -3.71 49.60 -6.15
C ASP A 7 -4.06 48.63 -7.28
N ILE A 8 -3.31 48.64 -8.39
CA ILE A 8 -3.49 47.71 -9.50
C ILE A 8 -3.15 46.28 -9.08
N LEU A 9 -2.06 46.09 -8.33
CA LEU A 9 -1.66 44.77 -7.81
C LEU A 9 -2.76 44.15 -6.93
N TRP A 10 -3.38 44.95 -6.07
CA TRP A 10 -4.44 44.49 -5.19
C TRP A 10 -5.75 44.23 -5.96
N ASP A 11 -6.22 45.19 -6.74
CA ASP A 11 -7.55 45.13 -7.37
C ASP A 11 -7.63 44.15 -8.54
N GLU A 12 -6.57 44.04 -9.36
CA GLU A 12 -6.57 43.18 -10.54
C GLU A 12 -5.97 41.79 -10.27
N TYR A 13 -4.96 41.71 -9.40
CA TYR A 13 -4.20 40.48 -9.18
C TYR A 13 -4.38 39.87 -7.79
N GLY A 14 -5.04 40.58 -6.86
CA GLY A 14 -5.20 40.12 -5.47
C GLY A 14 -3.88 40.03 -4.71
N ILE A 15 -2.88 40.81 -5.12
CA ILE A 15 -1.54 40.83 -4.54
C ILE A 15 -1.41 42.05 -3.64
N ASP A 16 -1.15 41.82 -2.35
CA ASP A 16 -0.81 42.88 -1.41
C ASP A 16 0.68 43.25 -1.57
N ALA A 17 0.94 44.45 -2.07
CA ALA A 17 2.31 44.94 -2.26
C ALA A 17 3.05 45.18 -0.93
N ASP A 18 2.32 45.37 0.18
CA ASP A 18 2.90 45.59 1.50
C ASP A 18 3.23 44.28 2.23
N ILE A 19 2.71 43.14 1.75
CA ILE A 19 3.00 41.83 2.33
C ILE A 19 4.29 41.27 1.73
N VAL A 20 5.35 41.38 2.50
CA VAL A 20 6.61 40.69 2.25
C VAL A 20 6.56 39.28 2.84
N PRO A 21 6.72 38.21 2.03
CA PRO A 21 6.81 36.85 2.56
C PRO A 21 7.95 36.75 3.57
N PHE A 22 7.73 36.06 4.69
CA PHE A 22 8.76 35.90 5.73
C PHE A 22 10.04 35.22 5.20
N THR A 23 9.94 34.48 4.09
CA THR A 23 11.06 33.81 3.41
C THR A 23 11.82 34.72 2.45
N ARG A 24 11.41 35.97 2.21
CA ARG A 24 12.04 36.86 1.21
C ARG A 24 13.56 36.97 1.37
N ASN A 25 14.03 37.06 2.61
CA ASN A 25 15.44 37.25 2.92
C ASN A 25 16.19 35.92 3.11
N PHE A 26 15.52 34.78 2.95
CA PHE A 26 16.14 33.48 3.14
C PHE A 26 16.91 33.13 1.86
N PRO A 27 18.22 32.87 1.95
CA PRO A 27 19.02 32.54 0.77
C PRO A 27 18.49 31.25 0.14
N ARG A 28 18.23 31.27 -1.17
CA ARG A 28 17.69 30.15 -1.96
C ARG A 28 16.28 29.70 -1.55
N ALA A 29 15.49 30.60 -0.95
CA ALA A 29 14.10 30.32 -0.57
C ALA A 29 13.09 31.31 -1.14
N GLU A 30 13.24 31.62 -2.42
CA GLU A 30 12.26 32.40 -3.15
C GLU A 30 10.98 31.58 -3.30
N ILE A 31 9.91 32.00 -2.61
CA ILE A 31 8.66 31.23 -2.54
C ILE A 31 8.00 31.06 -3.91
N HIS A 32 8.25 31.99 -4.84
CA HIS A 32 7.72 31.93 -6.20
C HIS A 32 8.40 30.84 -7.05
N GLU A 33 9.67 30.55 -6.77
CA GLU A 33 10.42 29.49 -7.45
C GLU A 33 10.30 28.14 -6.73
N MET A 34 10.16 28.14 -5.41
CA MET A 34 10.12 26.94 -4.57
C MET A 34 8.82 26.12 -4.63
N LEU A 35 7.82 26.55 -5.41
CA LEU A 35 6.57 25.80 -5.56
C LEU A 35 6.81 24.55 -6.40
N SER A 36 7.29 23.50 -5.75
CA SER A 36 7.51 22.19 -6.35
C SER A 36 6.21 21.56 -6.86
N PRO A 37 6.26 20.70 -7.88
CA PRO A 37 5.07 20.04 -8.42
C PRO A 37 4.33 19.23 -7.35
N ASP A 38 3.02 19.39 -7.25
CA ASP A 38 2.19 18.63 -6.31
C ASP A 38 1.38 17.56 -7.05
N LEU A 39 1.94 16.35 -7.07
CA LEU A 39 1.30 15.19 -7.70
C LEU A 39 -0.09 14.88 -7.13
N LEU A 40 -0.30 15.07 -5.83
CA LEU A 40 -1.55 14.66 -5.19
C LEU A 40 -2.66 15.64 -5.52
N HIS A 41 -2.45 16.93 -5.31
CA HIS A 41 -3.52 17.92 -5.45
C HIS A 41 -3.68 18.41 -6.90
N GLN A 42 -2.60 18.62 -7.65
CA GLN A 42 -2.69 19.10 -9.03
C GLN A 42 -3.10 17.96 -9.97
N ILE A 43 -2.43 16.82 -9.88
CA ILE A 43 -2.55 15.76 -10.88
C ILE A 43 -3.62 14.73 -10.49
N ILE A 44 -3.47 14.09 -9.33
CA ILE A 44 -4.34 12.97 -8.93
C ILE A 44 -5.75 13.45 -8.55
N LYS A 45 -5.87 14.36 -7.59
CA LYS A 45 -7.17 14.89 -7.17
C LYS A 45 -7.71 15.86 -8.21
N GLY A 46 -6.91 16.84 -8.61
CA GLY A 46 -7.32 17.89 -9.53
C GLY A 46 -7.59 17.40 -10.94
N SER A 47 -6.55 16.97 -11.64
CA SER A 47 -6.65 16.67 -13.08
C SER A 47 -7.39 15.36 -13.34
N PHE A 48 -7.10 14.29 -12.60
CA PHE A 48 -7.79 13.01 -12.80
C PHE A 48 -9.20 13.02 -12.20
N LYS A 49 -9.31 13.15 -10.86
CA LYS A 49 -10.58 12.93 -10.17
C LYS A 49 -11.57 14.08 -10.38
N ASP A 50 -11.17 15.33 -10.22
CA ASP A 50 -12.09 16.47 -10.31
C ASP A 50 -12.41 16.85 -11.75
N HIS A 51 -11.46 16.67 -12.69
CA HIS A 51 -11.69 17.00 -14.10
C HIS A 51 -12.03 15.76 -14.93
N LEU A 52 -11.07 14.86 -15.22
CA LEU A 52 -11.26 13.81 -16.22
C LEU A 52 -12.40 12.83 -15.89
N VAL A 53 -12.50 12.34 -14.65
CA VAL A 53 -13.59 11.44 -14.23
C VAL A 53 -14.94 12.15 -14.31
N THR A 54 -14.99 13.44 -13.94
CA THR A 54 -16.19 14.27 -14.04
C THR A 54 -16.60 14.47 -15.50
N TRP A 55 -15.66 14.83 -16.37
CA TRP A 55 -15.91 15.09 -17.79
C TRP A 55 -16.40 13.87 -18.56
N VAL A 56 -15.87 12.68 -18.22
CA VAL A 56 -16.39 11.42 -18.77
C VAL A 56 -17.86 11.22 -18.37
N GLY A 57 -18.21 11.51 -17.12
CA GLY A 57 -19.60 11.47 -16.67
C GLY A 57 -20.49 12.48 -17.39
N GLU A 58 -20.05 13.74 -17.48
CA GLU A 58 -20.75 14.81 -18.19
C GLU A 58 -20.99 14.46 -19.66
N TYR A 59 -19.97 13.96 -20.35
CA TYR A 59 -20.10 13.45 -21.72
C TYR A 59 -21.23 12.42 -21.84
N ILE A 60 -21.26 11.42 -20.95
CA ILE A 60 -22.24 10.34 -21.01
C ILE A 60 -23.67 10.88 -20.86
N TYR A 61 -23.88 11.86 -19.99
CA TYR A 61 -25.19 12.51 -19.83
C TYR A 61 -25.55 13.49 -20.94
N LEU A 62 -24.55 14.07 -21.64
CA LEU A 62 -24.78 14.92 -22.81
C LEU A 62 -25.11 14.11 -24.07
N ALA A 63 -24.44 12.97 -24.28
CA ALA A 63 -24.54 12.16 -25.49
C ALA A 63 -25.74 11.20 -25.51
N HIS A 64 -26.31 10.88 -24.34
CA HIS A 64 -27.35 9.86 -24.20
C HIS A 64 -28.56 10.39 -23.43
N SER A 65 -29.72 9.76 -23.64
CA SER A 65 -30.88 10.03 -22.78
C SER A 65 -30.54 9.69 -21.32
N LYS A 66 -31.16 10.35 -20.34
CA LYS A 66 -30.89 10.12 -18.92
C LYS A 66 -30.92 8.64 -18.53
N ALA A 67 -31.90 7.89 -19.02
CA ALA A 67 -32.06 6.47 -18.73
C ALA A 67 -30.93 5.60 -19.34
N GLU A 68 -30.41 5.96 -20.51
CA GLU A 68 -29.28 5.27 -21.12
C GLU A 68 -27.96 5.66 -20.46
N ALA A 69 -27.78 6.95 -20.16
CA ALA A 69 -26.64 7.45 -19.42
C ALA A 69 -26.50 6.74 -18.07
N ASP A 70 -27.59 6.62 -17.31
CA ASP A 70 -27.61 5.89 -16.03
C ASP A 70 -27.17 4.43 -16.19
N LYS A 71 -27.63 3.73 -17.25
CA LYS A 71 -27.20 2.36 -17.56
C LYS A 71 -25.71 2.26 -17.90
N ILE A 72 -25.17 3.23 -18.64
CA ILE A 72 -23.74 3.28 -18.97
C ILE A 72 -22.92 3.56 -17.70
N MET A 73 -23.37 4.48 -16.84
CA MET A 73 -22.70 4.74 -15.57
C MET A 73 -22.72 3.51 -14.64
N ASP A 74 -23.84 2.77 -14.60
CA ASP A 74 -23.95 1.50 -13.87
C ASP A 74 -23.03 0.42 -14.46
N GLU A 75 -22.85 0.39 -15.78
CA GLU A 75 -21.90 -0.49 -16.46
C GLU A 75 -20.45 -0.18 -16.05
N ILE A 76 -20.07 1.10 -16.02
CA ILE A 76 -18.74 1.52 -15.55
C ILE A 76 -18.54 1.07 -14.10
N ASP A 77 -19.52 1.32 -13.23
CA ASP A 77 -19.47 0.94 -11.80
C ASP A 77 -19.35 -0.59 -11.64
N ARG A 78 -20.08 -1.36 -12.45
CA ARG A 78 -20.00 -2.83 -12.46
C ARG A 78 -18.64 -3.33 -12.93
N ARG A 79 -18.05 -2.73 -13.96
CA ARG A 79 -16.71 -3.09 -14.45
C ARG A 79 -15.64 -2.80 -13.41
N ILE A 80 -15.73 -1.66 -12.73
CA ILE A 80 -14.85 -1.31 -11.59
C ILE A 80 -15.00 -2.33 -10.45
N ALA A 81 -16.23 -2.75 -10.13
CA ALA A 81 -16.49 -3.74 -9.08
C ALA A 81 -16.05 -5.16 -9.45
N ALA A 82 -16.01 -5.49 -10.74
CA ALA A 82 -15.61 -6.78 -11.28
C ALA A 82 -14.09 -7.01 -11.25
N VAL A 83 -13.29 -5.98 -10.97
CA VAL A 83 -11.83 -6.09 -10.89
C VAL A 83 -11.44 -7.19 -9.89
N PRO A 84 -10.62 -8.18 -10.31
CA PRO A 84 -10.14 -9.24 -9.42
C PRO A 84 -9.39 -8.68 -8.22
N ALA A 85 -9.44 -9.40 -7.10
CA ALA A 85 -8.66 -9.02 -5.93
C ALA A 85 -7.16 -9.17 -6.25
N PHE A 86 -6.41 -8.06 -6.13
CA PHE A 86 -4.96 -8.01 -6.33
C PHE A 86 -4.29 -7.35 -5.11
N PRO A 87 -3.15 -7.86 -4.61
CA PRO A 87 -2.42 -7.23 -3.52
C PRO A 87 -2.07 -5.76 -3.82
N GLY A 88 -2.34 -4.84 -2.90
CA GLY A 88 -2.07 -3.41 -3.10
C GLY A 88 -3.04 -2.67 -4.05
N LEU A 89 -4.11 -3.34 -4.51
CA LEU A 89 -5.22 -2.70 -5.23
C LEU A 89 -6.48 -2.69 -4.37
N ARG A 90 -7.00 -1.48 -4.10
CA ARG A 90 -8.27 -1.32 -3.39
C ARG A 90 -9.41 -1.91 -4.23
N ARG A 91 -10.32 -2.64 -3.58
CA ARG A 91 -11.50 -3.20 -4.22
C ARG A 91 -12.70 -2.26 -4.05
N PHE A 92 -13.35 -1.94 -5.17
CA PHE A 92 -14.48 -1.02 -5.23
C PHE A 92 -15.80 -1.78 -5.36
N LYS A 93 -16.31 -2.35 -4.26
CA LYS A 93 -17.50 -3.24 -4.30
C LYS A 93 -18.74 -2.58 -4.90
N GLN A 94 -18.92 -1.27 -4.69
CA GLN A 94 -20.04 -0.48 -5.24
C GLN A 94 -19.62 0.47 -6.39
N GLY A 95 -18.51 0.17 -7.09
CA GLY A 95 -18.00 1.05 -8.14
C GLY A 95 -17.50 2.38 -7.60
N ARG A 96 -17.81 3.49 -8.28
CA ARG A 96 -17.33 4.85 -7.95
C ARG A 96 -18.19 5.60 -6.92
N ARG A 97 -19.26 5.00 -6.39
CA ARG A 97 -20.25 5.69 -5.55
C ARG A 97 -19.79 5.83 -4.10
N PHE A 98 -18.86 6.74 -3.84
CA PHE A 98 -18.41 7.10 -2.48
C PHE A 98 -18.85 8.50 -2.09
N LYS A 99 -19.31 8.65 -0.85
CA LYS A 99 -19.69 9.95 -0.26
C LYS A 99 -18.48 10.86 -0.03
N GLN A 100 -17.30 10.29 0.19
CA GLN A 100 -16.05 11.01 0.42
C GLN A 100 -14.90 10.26 -0.25
N TRP A 101 -14.08 10.98 -1.01
CA TRP A 101 -12.92 10.45 -1.74
C TRP A 101 -11.63 10.85 -1.05
N THR A 102 -10.78 9.88 -0.73
CA THR A 102 -9.41 10.14 -0.27
C THR A 102 -8.41 10.22 -1.44
N GLY A 103 -7.18 10.64 -1.15
CA GLY A 103 -6.08 10.58 -2.12
C GLY A 103 -5.81 9.16 -2.61
N ASP A 104 -5.86 8.18 -1.71
CA ASP A 104 -5.60 6.79 -2.04
C ASP A 104 -6.75 6.14 -2.83
N ASP A 105 -7.99 6.58 -2.59
CA ASP A 105 -9.13 6.19 -3.43
C ASP A 105 -8.93 6.64 -4.87
N SER A 106 -8.49 7.87 -5.05
CA SER A 106 -8.22 8.44 -6.38
C SER A 106 -7.13 7.65 -7.09
N LYS A 107 -6.00 7.37 -6.40
CA LYS A 107 -4.91 6.53 -6.95
C LYS A 107 -5.37 5.12 -7.31
N ALA A 108 -6.19 4.49 -6.47
CA ALA A 108 -6.68 3.16 -6.74
C ALA A 108 -7.67 3.13 -7.90
N LEU A 109 -8.52 4.16 -8.04
CA LEU A 109 -9.44 4.31 -9.17
C LEU A 109 -8.66 4.45 -10.48
N MET A 110 -7.60 5.27 -10.52
CA MET A 110 -6.75 5.46 -11.71
C MET A 110 -6.29 4.13 -12.32
N LYS A 111 -5.93 3.15 -11.48
CA LYS A 111 -5.44 1.83 -11.92
C LYS A 111 -6.49 0.99 -12.65
N VAL A 112 -7.77 1.26 -12.46
CA VAL A 112 -8.88 0.43 -12.96
C VAL A 112 -9.85 1.18 -13.87
N TYR A 113 -9.73 2.50 -13.97
CA TYR A 113 -10.71 3.34 -14.65
C TYR A 113 -10.65 3.22 -16.17
N LEU A 114 -9.44 3.22 -16.76
CA LEU A 114 -9.25 3.11 -18.20
C LEU A 114 -9.92 1.87 -18.82
N PRO A 115 -9.71 0.63 -18.30
CA PRO A 115 -10.43 -0.53 -18.82
C PRO A 115 -11.94 -0.50 -18.53
N ALA A 116 -12.39 0.21 -17.49
CA ALA A 116 -13.81 0.31 -17.18
C ALA A 116 -14.59 1.12 -18.23
N ILE A 117 -14.01 2.20 -18.74
CA ILE A 117 -14.69 3.08 -19.72
C ILE A 117 -14.54 2.62 -21.18
N LYS A 118 -13.58 1.71 -21.47
CA LYS A 118 -13.29 1.26 -22.83
C LYS A 118 -14.54 0.71 -23.54
N GLY A 119 -14.83 1.22 -24.73
CA GLY A 119 -15.99 0.82 -25.53
C GLY A 119 -17.34 1.38 -25.06
N LEU A 120 -17.36 2.23 -24.02
CA LEU A 120 -18.53 2.97 -23.56
C LEU A 120 -18.46 4.46 -23.88
N VAL A 121 -17.26 4.93 -24.23
CA VAL A 121 -16.97 6.32 -24.61
C VAL A 121 -16.16 6.32 -25.92
N PRO A 122 -16.10 7.45 -26.64
CA PRO A 122 -15.30 7.59 -27.85
C PRO A 122 -13.83 7.17 -27.60
N PRO A 123 -13.19 6.49 -28.57
CA PRO A 123 -11.80 6.03 -28.42
C PRO A 123 -10.84 7.15 -27.99
N GLN A 124 -11.02 8.36 -28.54
CA GLN A 124 -10.17 9.51 -28.24
C GLN A 124 -10.25 9.98 -26.77
N ILE A 125 -11.38 9.75 -26.07
CA ILE A 125 -11.45 9.98 -24.62
C ILE A 125 -10.54 8.98 -23.88
N VAL A 126 -10.55 7.71 -24.32
CA VAL A 126 -9.69 6.67 -23.74
C VAL A 126 -8.22 6.98 -24.02
N GLU A 127 -7.88 7.45 -25.21
CA GLU A 127 -6.53 7.90 -25.58
C GLU A 127 -6.07 9.08 -24.73
N ALA A 128 -6.93 10.07 -24.51
CA ALA A 128 -6.63 11.19 -23.62
C ALA A 128 -6.33 10.72 -22.18
N LEU A 129 -7.18 9.86 -21.62
CA LEU A 129 -6.91 9.30 -20.29
C LEU A 129 -5.65 8.41 -20.27
N GLY A 130 -5.38 7.68 -21.35
CA GLY A 130 -4.15 6.88 -21.51
C GLY A 130 -2.90 7.75 -21.44
N ALA A 131 -2.80 8.78 -22.29
CA ALA A 131 -1.68 9.71 -22.31
C ALA A 131 -1.50 10.44 -20.97
N PHE A 132 -2.60 10.81 -20.31
CA PHE A 132 -2.56 11.38 -18.97
C PHE A 132 -2.01 10.40 -17.91
N LEU A 133 -2.37 9.11 -18.01
CA LEU A 133 -1.84 8.08 -17.11
C LEU A 133 -0.35 7.83 -17.38
N ASP A 134 0.09 7.84 -18.64
CA ASP A 134 1.50 7.71 -19.00
C ASP A 134 2.33 8.83 -18.39
N PHE A 135 1.87 10.09 -18.52
CA PHE A 135 2.44 11.23 -17.80
C PHE A 135 2.55 10.93 -16.30
N CYS A 136 1.45 10.52 -15.65
CA CYS A 136 1.42 10.22 -14.22
C CYS A 136 2.39 9.12 -13.79
N TYR A 137 2.67 8.15 -14.66
CA TYR A 137 3.63 7.08 -14.37
C TYR A 137 5.07 7.59 -14.49
N LEU A 138 5.37 8.42 -15.48
CA LEU A 138 6.70 9.00 -15.69
C LEU A 138 7.09 9.94 -14.54
N VAL A 139 6.22 10.89 -14.18
CA VAL A 139 6.54 11.89 -13.14
C VAL A 139 6.58 11.33 -11.71
N ARG A 140 6.28 10.03 -11.53
CA ARG A 140 6.38 9.32 -10.24
C ARG A 140 7.67 8.52 -10.09
N ARG A 141 8.55 8.51 -11.09
CA ARG A 141 9.86 7.86 -10.98
C ARG A 141 10.70 8.55 -9.90
N SER A 142 11.59 7.77 -9.28
CA SER A 142 12.56 8.26 -8.30
C SER A 142 13.70 9.04 -8.94
N ASP A 143 13.91 8.84 -10.24
CA ASP A 143 15.06 9.24 -11.01
C ASP A 143 14.63 9.51 -12.45
N PHE A 144 15.35 10.43 -13.10
CA PHE A 144 15.03 10.98 -14.41
C PHE A 144 16.32 11.10 -15.21
N ASP A 145 16.27 10.60 -16.44
CA ASP A 145 17.25 10.83 -17.50
C ASP A 145 16.60 11.68 -18.62
N GLU A 146 17.40 12.12 -19.60
CA GLU A 146 16.90 12.93 -20.72
C GLU A 146 15.76 12.22 -21.47
N ASP A 147 15.85 10.90 -21.68
CA ASP A 147 14.82 10.11 -22.34
C ASP A 147 13.48 10.14 -21.57
N THR A 148 13.52 10.06 -20.23
CA THR A 148 12.34 10.17 -19.39
C THR A 148 11.74 11.58 -19.45
N LEU A 149 12.57 12.62 -19.47
CA LEU A 149 12.10 14.00 -19.57
C LEU A 149 11.43 14.27 -20.92
N ASP A 150 12.00 13.76 -22.01
CA ASP A 150 11.42 13.88 -23.35
C ASP A 150 10.11 13.07 -23.45
N ALA A 151 10.04 11.91 -22.81
CA ALA A 151 8.81 11.13 -22.70
C ALA A 151 7.72 11.88 -21.90
N ILE A 152 8.09 12.65 -20.87
CA ILE A 152 7.14 13.49 -20.13
C ILE A 152 6.54 14.54 -21.07
N ASP A 153 7.37 15.29 -21.80
CA ASP A 153 6.89 16.31 -22.75
C ASP A 153 6.01 15.70 -23.84
N ALA A 154 6.40 14.55 -24.39
CA ALA A 154 5.61 13.81 -25.37
C ALA A 154 4.25 13.37 -24.79
N SER A 155 4.22 12.85 -23.57
CA SER A 155 2.96 12.44 -22.92
C SER A 155 2.01 13.61 -22.67
N VAL A 156 2.55 14.78 -22.31
CA VAL A 156 1.77 16.02 -22.15
C VAL A 156 1.23 16.52 -23.49
N ALA A 157 2.05 16.48 -24.55
CA ALA A 157 1.63 16.84 -25.90
C ALA A 157 0.49 15.93 -26.40
N ASN A 158 0.66 14.61 -26.28
CA ASN A 158 -0.36 13.62 -26.65
C ASN A 158 -1.66 13.84 -25.84
N TYR A 159 -1.56 14.09 -24.54
CA TYR A 159 -2.72 14.42 -23.73
C TYR A 159 -3.42 15.70 -24.22
N HIS A 160 -2.66 16.75 -24.56
CA HIS A 160 -3.21 18.01 -25.05
C HIS A 160 -3.90 17.87 -26.41
N GLU A 161 -3.40 17.01 -27.28
CA GLU A 161 -4.03 16.66 -28.55
C GLU A 161 -5.36 15.93 -28.33
N HIS A 162 -5.34 14.80 -27.62
CA HIS A 162 -6.53 13.98 -27.45
C HIS A 162 -7.59 14.62 -26.56
N ARG A 163 -7.22 15.44 -25.55
CA ARG A 163 -8.22 16.11 -24.69
C ARG A 163 -9.13 17.06 -25.44
N ALA A 164 -8.76 17.50 -26.65
CA ALA A 164 -9.57 18.39 -27.48
C ALA A 164 -10.98 17.82 -27.74
N ILE A 165 -11.12 16.48 -27.71
CA ILE A 165 -12.40 15.79 -27.84
C ILE A 165 -13.44 16.26 -26.81
N PHE A 166 -13.03 16.62 -25.59
CA PHE A 166 -13.96 17.11 -24.57
C PHE A 166 -14.55 18.48 -24.94
N ARG A 167 -13.83 19.28 -25.72
CA ARG A 167 -14.37 20.54 -26.26
C ARG A 167 -15.33 20.28 -27.41
N GLU A 168 -14.96 19.37 -28.33
CA GLU A 168 -15.78 19.00 -29.49
C GLU A 168 -17.12 18.37 -29.07
N LEU A 169 -17.12 17.56 -28.02
CA LEU A 169 -18.32 16.93 -27.46
C LEU A 169 -19.14 17.86 -26.56
N GLY A 170 -18.76 19.13 -26.44
CA GLY A 170 -19.49 20.14 -25.66
C GLY A 170 -19.35 20.02 -24.14
N VAL A 171 -18.46 19.17 -23.63
CA VAL A 171 -18.18 19.05 -22.18
C VAL A 171 -17.38 20.26 -21.69
N ARG A 172 -16.44 20.74 -22.51
CA ARG A 172 -15.56 21.88 -22.21
C ARG A 172 -15.57 22.91 -23.35
N PRO A 173 -16.71 23.57 -23.63
CA PRO A 173 -16.83 24.51 -24.75
C PRO A 173 -15.89 25.71 -24.60
N ASP A 174 -15.70 26.19 -23.37
CA ASP A 174 -14.84 27.34 -23.03
C ASP A 174 -13.34 26.99 -22.99
N GLY A 175 -12.98 25.75 -23.32
CA GLY A 175 -11.60 25.27 -23.36
C GLY A 175 -11.01 24.85 -21.99
N PHE A 176 -9.68 24.94 -21.90
CA PHE A 176 -8.85 24.24 -20.92
C PHE A 176 -8.03 25.17 -20.01
N SER A 177 -8.53 26.37 -19.70
CA SER A 177 -7.92 27.31 -18.77
C SER A 177 -8.05 26.83 -17.31
N LEU A 178 -7.35 25.74 -17.00
CA LEU A 178 -7.48 24.97 -15.77
C LEU A 178 -6.12 24.89 -15.07
N PRO A 179 -5.88 25.67 -14.00
CA PRO A 179 -4.56 25.76 -13.36
C PRO A 179 -3.95 24.40 -13.02
N ARG A 180 -4.77 23.45 -12.56
CA ARG A 180 -4.31 22.10 -12.17
C ARG A 180 -3.85 21.23 -13.34
N GLN A 181 -4.45 21.37 -14.52
CA GLN A 181 -3.98 20.69 -15.73
C GLN A 181 -2.85 21.46 -16.40
N HIS A 182 -2.89 22.81 -16.36
CA HIS A 182 -1.81 23.64 -16.86
C HIS A 182 -0.49 23.35 -16.13
N ALA A 183 -0.53 23.00 -14.85
CA ALA A 183 0.64 22.64 -14.06
C ALA A 183 1.53 21.57 -14.72
N MET A 184 0.98 20.66 -15.55
CA MET A 184 1.75 19.57 -16.18
C MET A 184 2.90 20.05 -17.07
N ILE A 185 2.75 21.20 -17.75
CA ILE A 185 3.83 21.74 -18.61
C ILE A 185 5.04 22.21 -17.78
N HIS A 186 4.83 22.46 -16.49
CA HIS A 186 5.87 22.91 -15.57
C HIS A 186 6.59 21.75 -14.88
N TYR A 187 6.21 20.49 -15.14
CA TYR A 187 6.85 19.35 -14.47
C TYR A 187 8.30 19.15 -14.91
N ARG A 188 8.61 19.19 -16.21
CA ARG A 188 9.99 19.08 -16.71
C ARG A 188 10.93 20.14 -16.11
N PRO A 189 10.66 21.46 -16.23
CA PRO A 189 11.55 22.48 -15.68
C PRO A 189 11.66 22.39 -14.15
N ASN A 190 10.60 21.95 -13.46
CA ASN A 190 10.65 21.75 -12.02
C ASN A 190 11.46 20.51 -11.62
N ILE A 191 11.42 19.43 -12.41
CA ILE A 191 12.25 18.24 -12.18
C ILE A 191 13.73 18.58 -12.37
N GLU A 192 14.07 19.35 -13.39
CA GLU A 192 15.45 19.80 -13.63
C GLU A 192 15.98 20.70 -12.49
N LYS A 193 15.13 21.56 -11.93
CA LYS A 193 15.50 22.48 -10.83
C LYS A 193 15.55 21.79 -9.46
N PHE A 194 14.61 20.91 -9.17
CA PHE A 194 14.34 20.42 -7.81
C PHE A 194 14.45 18.90 -7.66
N GLY A 195 14.72 18.17 -8.75
CA GLY A 195 14.75 16.72 -8.77
C GLY A 195 13.37 16.08 -8.79
N ALA A 196 13.30 14.81 -8.39
CA ALA A 196 12.08 14.03 -8.44
C ALA A 196 10.92 14.71 -7.68
N PRO A 197 9.69 14.77 -8.24
CA PRO A 197 8.58 15.45 -7.59
C PRO A 197 8.26 14.81 -6.24
N GLY A 198 8.48 15.56 -5.17
CA GLY A 198 8.05 15.17 -3.83
C GLY A 198 6.53 15.17 -3.72
N CYS A 199 5.97 14.27 -2.92
CA CYS A 199 4.55 14.31 -2.63
C CYS A 199 4.29 15.33 -1.50
N SER A 200 3.33 16.24 -1.69
CA SER A 200 2.78 17.11 -0.64
C SER A 200 2.29 16.32 0.59
N SER A 201 2.10 15.00 0.46
CA SER A 201 1.83 14.12 1.59
C SER A 201 2.89 14.15 2.68
N ILE A 202 4.14 14.53 2.39
CA ILE A 202 5.18 14.65 3.42
C ILE A 202 4.84 15.79 4.38
N THR A 203 4.46 16.97 3.85
CA THR A 203 4.05 18.10 4.69
C THR A 203 2.69 17.85 5.34
N GLU A 204 1.74 17.20 4.65
CA GLU A 204 0.46 16.80 5.24
C GLU A 204 0.63 15.79 6.40
N SER A 205 1.49 14.78 6.22
CA SER A 205 1.80 13.80 7.27
C SER A 205 2.48 14.44 8.48
N ARG A 206 3.38 15.40 8.25
CA ARG A 206 3.98 16.20 9.31
C ARG A 206 2.96 17.09 10.01
N HIS A 207 2.00 17.67 9.28
CA HIS A 207 0.90 18.41 9.88
C HIS A 207 0.02 17.51 10.77
N ILE A 208 -0.17 16.23 10.42
CA ILE A 208 -0.85 15.28 11.31
C ILE A 208 -0.06 15.12 12.62
N THR A 209 1.24 14.85 12.54
CA THR A 209 2.05 14.55 13.73
C THR A 209 2.38 15.78 14.58
N ALA A 210 2.61 16.93 13.96
CA ALA A 210 3.06 18.16 14.63
C ALA A 210 1.90 19.09 15.04
N VAL A 211 0.73 18.96 14.39
CA VAL A 211 -0.42 19.84 14.63
C VAL A 211 -1.63 19.05 15.09
N LYS A 212 -2.19 18.15 14.25
CA LYS A 212 -3.47 17.49 14.56
C LYS A 212 -3.39 16.61 15.82
N LYS A 213 -2.35 15.78 15.96
CA LYS A 213 -2.17 14.91 17.13
C LYS A 213 -1.92 15.72 18.41
N PRO A 214 -0.99 16.69 18.47
CA PRO A 214 -0.80 17.55 19.64
C PRO A 214 -2.05 18.36 19.99
N TRP A 215 -2.76 18.91 19.00
CA TRP A 215 -4.03 19.60 19.23
C TRP A 215 -5.05 18.71 19.92
N ARG A 216 -5.23 17.47 19.44
CA ARG A 216 -6.13 16.47 20.04
C ARG A 216 -5.74 16.09 21.47
N ARG A 217 -4.43 16.13 21.80
CA ARG A 217 -3.89 15.85 23.15
C ARG A 217 -3.92 17.06 24.08
N SER A 218 -4.03 18.27 23.54
CA SER A 218 -4.09 19.51 24.32
C SER A 218 -5.45 19.71 24.98
N SER A 219 -5.51 20.59 25.97
CA SER A 219 -6.80 21.01 26.56
C SER A 219 -7.64 21.91 25.64
N ARG A 220 -7.12 22.26 24.45
CA ARG A 220 -7.69 23.24 23.48
C ARG A 220 -7.78 24.69 23.99
N TYR A 221 -7.35 24.96 25.22
CA TYR A 221 -7.23 26.29 25.79
C TYR A 221 -5.75 26.71 25.82
N GLU A 222 -5.40 27.85 25.22
CA GLU A 222 -3.98 28.26 25.04
C GLU A 222 -3.09 27.15 24.46
N ALA A 223 -3.66 26.42 23.49
CA ALA A 223 -3.16 25.12 23.03
C ALA A 223 -1.78 25.19 22.35
N LEU A 224 -1.40 26.33 21.76
CA LEU A 224 -0.14 26.44 21.02
C LEU A 224 1.06 26.09 21.88
N SER A 225 1.13 26.63 23.10
CA SER A 225 2.21 26.33 24.06
C SER A 225 2.28 24.83 24.39
N GLN A 226 1.12 24.21 24.62
CA GLN A 226 1.01 22.78 24.93
C GLN A 226 1.42 21.91 23.74
N MET A 227 1.04 22.31 22.53
CA MET A 227 1.40 21.60 21.29
C MET A 227 2.91 21.65 21.05
N LEU A 228 3.52 22.82 21.23
CA LEU A 228 4.98 22.99 21.11
C LEU A 228 5.73 22.15 22.15
N MET A 229 5.30 22.16 23.41
CA MET A 229 5.89 21.33 24.46
C MET A 229 5.73 19.83 24.18
N THR A 230 4.59 19.42 23.62
CA THR A 230 4.35 18.03 23.23
C THR A 230 5.31 17.60 22.12
N ASN A 231 5.45 18.42 21.07
CA ASN A 231 6.39 18.15 19.99
C ASN A 231 7.83 18.07 20.51
N GLN A 232 8.27 19.04 21.31
CA GLN A 232 9.61 19.05 21.90
C GLN A 232 9.88 17.80 22.74
N ARG A 233 8.89 17.34 23.53
CA ARG A 233 9.02 16.12 24.34
C ARG A 233 9.14 14.88 23.45
N LEU A 234 8.33 14.76 22.39
CA LEU A 234 8.39 13.63 21.46
C LEU A 234 9.73 13.58 20.70
N ASP A 235 10.27 14.73 20.31
CA ASP A 235 11.57 14.83 19.66
C ASP A 235 12.70 14.39 20.60
N LYS A 236 12.68 14.87 21.86
CA LYS A 236 13.65 14.46 22.90
C LYS A 236 13.59 12.97 23.18
N LEU A 237 12.39 12.38 23.25
CA LEU A 237 12.21 10.94 23.44
C LEU A 237 12.72 10.14 22.24
N SER A 238 12.48 10.63 21.02
CA SER A 238 12.97 9.98 19.79
C SER A 238 14.50 9.99 19.72
N ALA A 239 15.13 11.12 20.09
CA ALA A 239 16.58 11.24 20.15
C ALA A 239 17.19 10.34 21.24
N ALA A 240 16.62 10.33 22.44
CA ALA A 240 17.08 9.46 23.53
C ALA A 240 16.94 7.97 23.16
N HIS A 241 15.85 7.59 22.48
CA HIS A 241 15.67 6.23 22.01
C HIS A 241 16.76 5.83 20.99
N ALA A 242 17.09 6.70 20.03
CA ALA A 242 18.17 6.44 19.08
C ALA A 242 19.53 6.24 19.78
N ASP A 243 19.86 7.08 20.76
CA ASP A 243 21.08 6.96 21.58
C ASP A 243 21.11 5.64 22.38
N PHE A 244 19.99 5.22 22.96
CA PHE A 244 19.91 3.95 23.68
C PHE A 244 20.01 2.73 22.78
N VAL A 245 19.51 2.81 21.54
CA VAL A 245 19.70 1.76 20.53
C VAL A 245 21.16 1.66 20.12
N GLU A 246 21.84 2.78 19.87
CA GLU A 246 23.26 2.81 19.51
C GLU A 246 24.15 2.21 20.61
N ARG A 247 23.79 2.44 21.87
CA ARG A 247 24.50 1.87 23.04
C ARG A 247 24.10 0.43 23.38
N GLY A 248 23.21 -0.20 22.60
CA GLY A 248 22.71 -1.55 22.87
C GLY A 248 21.87 -1.68 24.14
N MET A 249 21.39 -0.56 24.70
CA MET A 249 20.56 -0.53 25.91
C MET A 249 19.09 -0.86 25.61
N VAL A 250 18.66 -0.66 24.37
CA VAL A 250 17.33 -0.99 23.86
C VAL A 250 17.52 -1.66 22.50
N PRO A 251 16.81 -2.76 22.18
CA PRO A 251 16.88 -3.37 20.86
C PRO A 251 16.45 -2.35 19.78
N PRO A 252 17.03 -2.41 18.57
CA PRO A 252 16.71 -1.47 17.48
C PRO A 252 15.24 -1.48 17.04
N ASN A 253 14.44 -2.43 17.55
CA ASN A 253 13.02 -2.58 17.24
C ASN A 253 12.14 -2.43 18.48
N LEU A 254 11.87 -1.17 18.84
CA LEU A 254 10.52 -0.77 19.25
C LEU A 254 10.12 0.34 18.29
N THR A 255 9.70 -0.02 17.07
CA THR A 255 9.00 0.93 16.23
C THR A 255 7.89 1.55 17.07
N ALA A 256 7.92 2.87 17.22
CA ALA A 256 6.81 3.63 17.75
C ALA A 256 5.54 3.02 17.17
N VAL A 257 4.64 2.58 18.05
CA VAL A 257 3.34 2.04 17.69
C VAL A 257 2.80 2.93 16.57
N PRO A 258 2.55 2.43 15.34
CA PRO A 258 1.68 3.17 14.46
C PRO A 258 0.38 3.26 15.25
N ASP A 259 0.08 4.46 15.75
CA ASP A 259 -1.26 4.80 16.23
C ASP A 259 -2.19 4.17 15.20
N LYS A 260 -3.12 3.32 15.67
CA LYS A 260 -4.20 2.84 14.82
C LYS A 260 -4.62 4.03 13.97
N ILE A 261 -4.65 3.88 12.65
CA ILE A 261 -5.42 4.79 11.82
C ILE A 261 -6.84 4.58 12.35
N VAL A 262 -7.23 5.43 13.30
CA VAL A 262 -8.62 5.72 13.58
C VAL A 262 -9.05 6.39 12.27
N GLU A 263 -9.53 5.57 11.34
CA GLU A 263 -10.61 6.04 10.47
C GLU A 263 -11.65 6.60 11.45
N ASP A 264 -12.01 7.87 11.29
CA ASP A 264 -13.12 8.47 12.04
C ASP A 264 -14.36 7.60 11.81
N ALA A 265 -14.61 6.70 12.75
CA ALA A 265 -15.85 6.00 12.98
C ALA A 265 -15.85 5.58 14.45
N ASP A 266 -16.72 6.21 15.23
CA ASP A 266 -17.03 5.87 16.60
C ASP A 266 -17.30 4.37 16.76
N VAL A 267 -16.37 3.58 17.30
CA VAL A 267 -16.68 2.33 18.00
C VAL A 267 -15.58 2.02 19.02
N GLU A 268 -16.02 1.69 20.23
CA GLU A 268 -15.23 1.18 21.34
C GLU A 268 -14.52 -0.15 21.04
N GLU A 269 -13.45 -0.35 21.82
CA GLU A 269 -13.05 -1.62 22.43
C GLU A 269 -11.92 -2.52 21.87
N THR A 270 -11.23 -2.99 22.90
CA THR A 270 -10.41 -4.16 23.19
C THR A 270 -9.05 -4.43 22.53
N ASP A 271 -8.17 -4.69 23.48
CA ASP A 271 -6.74 -4.88 23.49
C ASP A 271 -6.36 -6.24 22.90
N ARG A 272 -5.34 -6.26 22.03
CA ARG A 272 -4.66 -7.49 21.62
C ARG A 272 -3.18 -7.23 21.45
N GLN A 273 -2.43 -7.93 22.29
CA GLN A 273 -0.98 -8.04 22.40
C GLN A 273 -0.31 -8.22 21.02
N ARG A 274 0.79 -7.47 20.77
CA ARG A 274 1.52 -7.45 19.49
C ARG A 274 2.64 -8.48 19.46
N VAL A 275 2.77 -9.16 18.31
CA VAL A 275 3.77 -10.19 17.99
C VAL A 275 4.62 -9.70 16.81
N ASP A 276 5.93 -9.88 16.88
CA ASP A 276 6.91 -9.58 15.83
C ASP A 276 6.77 -10.59 14.67
N GLY A 277 5.91 -10.25 13.70
CA GLY A 277 5.56 -11.16 12.61
C GLY A 277 4.56 -12.22 13.04
N ASN A 278 3.53 -12.47 12.24
CA ASN A 278 2.51 -13.45 12.60
C ASN A 278 1.92 -14.11 11.35
N VAL A 279 1.81 -15.43 11.40
CA VAL A 279 1.07 -16.23 10.43
C VAL A 279 -0.26 -16.68 11.06
N ILE A 280 -1.36 -16.09 10.59
CA ILE A 280 -2.71 -16.48 11.00
C ILE A 280 -3.24 -17.51 10.01
N LEU A 281 -3.44 -18.74 10.47
CA LEU A 281 -4.06 -19.81 9.68
C LEU A 281 -5.57 -19.64 9.57
N ALA A 282 -6.18 -20.30 8.59
CA ALA A 282 -7.64 -20.39 8.52
C ALA A 282 -8.22 -21.00 9.81
N ARG A 283 -9.38 -20.50 10.25
CA ARG A 283 -10.04 -20.90 11.52
C ARG A 283 -10.25 -22.40 11.70
N GLN A 284 -10.34 -23.15 10.61
CA GLN A 284 -10.56 -24.60 10.63
C GLN A 284 -9.53 -25.32 9.77
N ARG A 285 -8.90 -26.36 10.35
CA ARG A 285 -8.10 -27.31 9.60
C ARG A 285 -8.95 -28.09 8.61
N LYS A 286 -8.35 -28.53 7.51
CA LYS A 286 -8.99 -29.44 6.56
C LYS A 286 -8.87 -30.86 7.06
N ARG A 287 -10.02 -31.46 7.40
CA ARG A 287 -10.11 -32.80 8.01
C ARG A 287 -9.93 -33.95 7.03
N SER A 288 -9.91 -33.69 5.73
CA SER A 288 -9.77 -34.72 4.69
C SER A 288 -8.34 -35.19 4.47
N TYR A 289 -7.35 -34.55 5.11
CA TYR A 289 -5.94 -34.91 4.97
C TYR A 289 -5.51 -35.87 6.07
N PRO A 290 -4.63 -36.84 5.76
CA PRO A 290 -3.99 -37.67 6.76
C PRO A 290 -3.16 -36.84 7.73
N ARG A 291 -2.97 -37.37 8.96
CA ARG A 291 -2.32 -36.64 10.05
C ARG A 291 -0.85 -36.97 10.22
N PHE A 292 -0.32 -38.04 9.63
CA PHE A 292 1.08 -38.44 9.83
C PHE A 292 1.89 -38.17 8.57
N ALA A 293 3.18 -37.83 8.73
CA ALA A 293 4.04 -37.40 7.63
C ALA A 293 4.04 -38.37 6.45
N ASN A 294 4.23 -39.67 6.71
CA ASN A 294 4.24 -40.72 5.68
C ASN A 294 2.88 -40.85 4.97
N SER A 295 1.79 -40.92 5.74
CA SER A 295 0.44 -41.00 5.17
C SER A 295 0.05 -39.74 4.39
N LEU A 296 0.55 -38.58 4.80
CA LEU A 296 0.32 -37.31 4.14
C LEU A 296 1.13 -37.22 2.84
N ALA A 297 2.39 -37.70 2.85
CA ALA A 297 3.27 -37.83 1.69
C ALA A 297 2.61 -38.64 0.57
N ASP A 298 2.04 -39.80 0.91
CA ASP A 298 1.28 -40.64 -0.01
C ASP A 298 0.03 -39.93 -0.56
N TYR A 299 -0.71 -39.25 0.32
CA TYR A 299 -1.95 -38.56 -0.05
C TYR A 299 -1.74 -37.35 -0.96
N ILE A 300 -0.66 -36.59 -0.75
CA ILE A 300 -0.30 -35.43 -1.59
C ILE A 300 0.58 -35.81 -2.78
N LYS A 301 0.98 -37.08 -2.90
CA LYS A 301 1.88 -37.62 -3.93
C LYS A 301 3.26 -36.96 -3.93
N VAL A 302 3.82 -36.72 -2.74
CA VAL A 302 5.17 -36.19 -2.56
C VAL A 302 5.91 -37.13 -1.60
N PRO A 303 6.60 -38.17 -2.12
CA PRO A 303 7.22 -39.20 -1.28
C PRO A 303 8.35 -38.64 -0.41
N ASP A 304 9.07 -37.63 -0.89
CA ASP A 304 10.20 -36.99 -0.18
C ASP A 304 9.74 -36.01 0.92
N PHE A 305 8.42 -35.87 1.14
CA PHE A 305 7.86 -34.93 2.13
C PHE A 305 8.40 -35.14 3.56
N PRO A 306 8.53 -36.37 4.09
CA PRO A 306 9.08 -36.60 5.42
C PRO A 306 10.54 -36.13 5.51
N ASP A 307 11.38 -36.43 4.53
CA ASP A 307 12.79 -36.03 4.53
C ASP A 307 12.94 -34.51 4.45
N LEU A 308 12.13 -33.85 3.62
CA LEU A 308 12.09 -32.38 3.53
C LEU A 308 11.61 -31.74 4.83
N LEU A 309 10.65 -32.37 5.52
CA LEU A 309 10.17 -31.94 6.83
C LEU A 309 11.26 -32.09 7.90
N LEU A 310 11.97 -33.23 7.91
CA LEU A 310 13.06 -33.51 8.84
C LEU A 310 14.21 -32.51 8.67
N ASN A 311 14.68 -32.32 7.43
CA ASN A 311 15.74 -31.37 7.12
C ASN A 311 15.36 -29.94 7.52
N PHE A 312 14.09 -29.55 7.28
CA PHE A 312 13.60 -28.25 7.71
C PHE A 312 13.64 -28.09 9.24
N LEU A 313 13.18 -29.10 9.99
CA LEU A 313 13.22 -29.06 11.46
C LEU A 313 14.66 -29.00 11.96
N HIS A 314 15.58 -29.75 11.35
CA HIS A 314 17.00 -29.74 11.67
C HIS A 314 17.62 -28.34 11.47
N ASP A 315 17.38 -27.71 10.33
CA ASP A 315 17.85 -26.34 10.03
C ASP A 315 17.30 -25.29 11.02
N GLN A 316 16.05 -25.45 11.45
CA GLN A 316 15.45 -24.52 12.43
C GLN A 316 16.00 -24.71 13.85
N LEU A 317 16.27 -25.96 14.24
CA LEU A 317 16.75 -26.29 15.58
C LEU A 317 18.26 -26.05 15.75
N SER A 318 19.04 -26.09 14.67
CA SER A 318 20.50 -25.96 14.67
C SER A 318 21.02 -24.52 14.52
N SER A 319 20.15 -23.49 14.59
CA SER A 319 20.52 -22.10 14.25
C SER A 319 21.44 -21.42 15.30
N PRO A 320 22.42 -20.57 14.93
CA PRO A 320 23.54 -20.13 15.78
C PRO A 320 23.21 -19.14 16.91
N ASN A 321 21.95 -18.75 17.06
CA ASN A 321 21.53 -17.68 17.98
C ASN A 321 21.21 -18.18 19.40
N TYR A 322 21.52 -19.43 19.75
CA TYR A 322 21.31 -19.98 21.08
C TYR A 322 22.55 -20.72 21.60
N PRO A 323 22.94 -20.54 22.89
CA PRO A 323 24.00 -21.31 23.49
C PRO A 323 23.54 -22.75 23.67
N THR A 324 24.24 -23.67 23.00
CA THR A 324 24.07 -25.12 23.13
C THR A 324 24.35 -25.52 24.58
N TYR A 325 23.30 -25.81 25.35
CA TYR A 325 23.41 -26.59 26.58
C TYR A 325 22.71 -27.92 26.37
N GLY A 326 23.52 -28.95 26.14
CA GLY A 326 23.11 -30.35 26.00
C GLY A 326 23.34 -30.86 24.59
N ASP A 327 24.33 -31.75 24.42
CA ASP A 327 24.41 -32.68 23.29
C ASP A 327 23.07 -33.42 23.18
N VAL A 328 22.25 -33.03 22.20
CA VAL A 328 21.20 -33.90 21.67
C VAL A 328 21.81 -34.50 20.41
N SER A 329 22.05 -35.81 20.45
CA SER A 329 22.59 -36.54 19.31
C SER A 329 21.61 -36.42 18.12
N ASP A 330 22.14 -36.22 16.92
CA ASP A 330 21.41 -36.02 15.66
C ASP A 330 20.45 -37.17 15.28
N ASP A 331 20.44 -38.29 16.01
CA ASP A 331 19.72 -39.53 15.67
C ASP A 331 18.30 -39.69 16.26
N ASP A 332 17.78 -38.76 17.08
CA ASP A 332 16.59 -39.04 17.93
C ASP A 332 15.23 -38.44 17.47
N LEU A 333 15.16 -37.73 16.34
CA LEU A 333 13.90 -37.06 15.91
C LEU A 333 13.06 -37.93 14.96
N ASP A 334 12.29 -38.87 15.51
CA ASP A 334 11.32 -39.66 14.75
C ASP A 334 10.08 -38.82 14.40
N ILE A 335 10.05 -38.30 13.17
CA ILE A 335 8.92 -37.51 12.64
C ILE A 335 7.74 -38.37 12.16
N SER A 336 7.87 -39.70 12.17
CA SER A 336 6.86 -40.60 11.61
C SER A 336 5.54 -40.60 12.39
N GLU A 337 5.62 -40.36 13.71
CA GLU A 337 4.47 -40.30 14.62
C GLU A 337 3.96 -38.87 14.88
N LEU A 338 4.60 -37.83 14.32
CA LEU A 338 4.21 -36.44 14.58
C LEU A 338 2.88 -36.09 13.88
N PRO A 339 1.86 -35.63 14.63
CA PRO A 339 0.57 -35.28 14.05
C PRO A 339 0.59 -33.89 13.40
N ILE A 340 0.34 -33.88 12.10
CA ILE A 340 0.28 -32.74 11.21
C ILE A 340 -1.18 -32.31 10.97
N SER A 341 -1.43 -31.00 10.99
CA SER A 341 -2.71 -30.39 10.60
C SER A 341 -2.54 -29.56 9.33
N VAL A 342 -3.45 -29.74 8.36
CA VAL A 342 -3.40 -29.09 7.04
C VAL A 342 -4.38 -27.92 6.92
N TYR A 343 -3.91 -26.81 6.36
CA TYR A 343 -4.69 -25.61 6.07
C TYR A 343 -4.55 -25.18 4.60
N HIS A 344 -5.61 -24.61 4.03
CA HIS A 344 -5.66 -24.11 2.64
C HIS A 344 -5.45 -22.60 2.52
N SER A 345 -5.38 -21.87 3.64
CA SER A 345 -5.05 -20.45 3.60
C SER A 345 -4.34 -20.04 4.88
N ALA A 346 -3.35 -19.17 4.70
CA ALA A 346 -2.63 -18.50 5.75
C ALA A 346 -2.56 -17.00 5.43
N VAL A 347 -2.45 -16.17 6.46
CA VAL A 347 -2.18 -14.74 6.34
C VAL A 347 -0.87 -14.49 7.05
N ALA A 348 0.19 -14.22 6.28
CA ALA A 348 1.50 -13.88 6.81
C ALA A 348 1.61 -12.37 6.92
N THR A 349 2.07 -11.89 8.08
CA THR A 349 2.43 -10.49 8.30
C THR A 349 3.91 -10.46 8.63
N PHE A 350 4.72 -9.80 7.81
CA PHE A 350 6.17 -9.78 7.94
C PHE A 350 6.75 -8.41 7.57
N TYR A 351 7.94 -8.11 8.07
CA TYR A 351 8.67 -6.89 7.75
C TYR A 351 9.41 -7.05 6.40
N ALA A 352 9.17 -6.14 5.47
CA ALA A 352 9.75 -6.11 4.14
C ALA A 352 10.44 -4.74 3.92
N PRO A 353 11.73 -4.60 4.28
CA PRO A 353 12.43 -3.32 4.27
C PRO A 353 12.59 -2.68 2.88
N SER A 354 12.38 -3.44 1.80
CA SER A 354 12.53 -2.97 0.42
C SER A 354 11.25 -2.40 -0.23
N ASP A 355 10.12 -2.36 0.47
CA ASP A 355 8.85 -1.85 -0.06
C ASP A 355 8.40 -0.57 0.69
N PRO A 356 8.55 0.63 0.10
CA PRO A 356 8.19 1.90 0.74
C PRO A 356 6.68 2.16 0.82
N SER A 357 5.83 1.22 0.39
CA SER A 357 4.37 1.41 0.25
C SER A 357 3.58 1.27 1.57
N GLY A 358 4.25 1.00 2.70
CA GLY A 358 3.63 0.92 4.03
C GLY A 358 4.39 1.75 5.06
N ILE A 359 3.66 2.45 5.92
CA ILE A 359 4.25 3.20 7.04
C ILE A 359 4.96 2.17 7.94
N CYS A 360 6.29 2.18 7.92
CA CYS A 360 7.20 1.25 8.61
C CYS A 360 7.46 -0.13 7.95
N GLY A 361 7.30 -0.31 6.63
CA GLY A 361 7.80 -1.51 5.93
C GLY A 361 7.12 -2.84 6.28
N MET A 362 6.01 -2.83 7.02
CA MET A 362 5.25 -4.03 7.37
C MET A 362 4.31 -4.45 6.24
N ARG A 363 4.46 -5.68 5.75
CA ARG A 363 3.69 -6.27 4.66
C ARG A 363 2.77 -7.37 5.17
N ARG A 364 1.55 -7.42 4.65
CA ARG A 364 0.57 -8.47 4.93
C ARG A 364 0.18 -9.17 3.65
N GLU A 365 0.42 -10.47 3.58
CA GLU A 365 0.10 -11.29 2.43
C GLU A 365 -0.87 -12.40 2.81
N ARG A 366 -1.83 -12.65 1.92
CA ARG A 366 -2.73 -13.79 2.05
C ARG A 366 -2.28 -14.88 1.11
N ILE A 367 -1.76 -15.96 1.67
CA ILE A 367 -1.36 -17.14 0.92
C ILE A 367 -2.55 -18.09 0.86
N ARG A 368 -2.87 -18.53 -0.35
CA ARG A 368 -3.96 -19.48 -0.61
C ARG A 368 -3.40 -20.68 -1.33
N SER A 369 -3.78 -21.84 -0.87
CA SER A 369 -3.75 -23.07 -1.65
C SER A 369 -5.17 -23.52 -1.91
N THR A 370 -5.52 -23.73 -3.18
CA THR A 370 -6.82 -24.27 -3.54
C THR A 370 -6.59 -25.47 -4.46
N PRO A 371 -7.03 -26.67 -4.07
CA PRO A 371 -6.82 -27.88 -4.87
C PRO A 371 -7.61 -27.89 -6.20
N THR A 372 -8.56 -26.96 -6.39
CA THR A 372 -9.48 -26.91 -7.54
C THR A 372 -9.42 -25.57 -8.30
N PHE A 373 -8.22 -25.03 -8.55
CA PHE A 373 -8.10 -23.83 -9.39
C PHE A 373 -8.02 -24.21 -10.87
N VAL A 374 -9.17 -24.38 -11.52
CA VAL A 374 -9.27 -24.58 -12.98
C VAL A 374 -9.66 -23.26 -13.62
N LEU A 375 -8.70 -22.53 -14.19
CA LEU A 375 -8.91 -21.50 -15.22
C LEU A 375 -7.63 -21.35 -16.05
N TYR A 376 -7.72 -21.80 -17.31
CA TYR A 376 -6.95 -21.51 -18.54
C TYR A 376 -5.43 -21.24 -18.51
N SER A 377 -4.74 -22.00 -19.37
CA SER A 377 -3.35 -21.89 -19.89
C SER A 377 -2.41 -20.88 -19.24
N ARG A 378 -1.48 -21.40 -18.42
CA ARG A 378 -0.42 -20.67 -17.74
C ARG A 378 0.78 -20.45 -18.68
N ARG A 379 1.09 -19.20 -19.03
CA ARG A 379 2.47 -18.78 -19.31
C ARG A 379 3.08 -18.29 -18.00
N ASN A 380 4.13 -19.00 -17.55
CA ASN A 380 5.14 -18.63 -16.57
C ASN A 380 4.68 -17.84 -15.33
N LEU A 381 4.27 -18.57 -14.29
CA LEU A 381 4.31 -18.09 -12.90
C LEU A 381 5.22 -19.03 -12.10
N GLY A 382 6.50 -18.67 -12.05
CA GLY A 382 7.40 -19.15 -11.01
C GLY A 382 6.87 -18.65 -9.67
N VAL A 383 6.63 -19.56 -8.73
CA VAL A 383 6.31 -19.21 -7.35
C VAL A 383 7.41 -19.84 -6.52
N THR A 384 8.34 -18.98 -6.10
CA THR A 384 9.31 -19.22 -5.04
C THR A 384 8.56 -19.15 -3.71
N ILE A 385 8.70 -20.15 -2.86
CA ILE A 385 8.11 -20.19 -1.51
C ILE A 385 9.19 -19.78 -0.52
N THR A 386 8.92 -18.73 0.27
CA THR A 386 9.77 -18.28 1.37
C THR A 386 9.28 -18.93 2.66
N VAL A 387 10.17 -19.60 3.38
CA VAL A 387 9.88 -20.21 4.68
C VAL A 387 10.21 -19.20 5.78
N PHE A 388 9.28 -18.95 6.70
CA PHE A 388 9.47 -18.02 7.82
C PHE A 388 9.70 -18.81 9.12
N PRO A 389 10.82 -18.60 9.85
CA PRO A 389 10.93 -18.98 11.26
C PRO A 389 9.97 -18.13 12.10
N LEU A 390 9.24 -18.75 13.03
CA LEU A 390 8.62 -18.05 14.16
C LEU A 390 9.32 -18.56 15.43
N LEU A 391 10.22 -17.72 15.93
CA LEU A 391 10.86 -17.86 17.24
C LEU A 391 9.97 -17.11 18.25
N ASP A 392 9.30 -17.80 19.16
CA ASP A 392 8.79 -17.16 20.38
C ASP A 392 9.83 -17.35 21.49
N VAL A 393 10.47 -16.25 21.88
CA VAL A 393 11.28 -16.15 23.09
C VAL A 393 10.33 -16.14 24.28
N CYS A 394 10.17 -17.29 24.95
CA CYS A 394 9.88 -17.40 26.39
C CYS A 394 9.89 -18.89 26.83
N LEU A 395 11.07 -19.46 27.02
CA LEU A 395 11.27 -20.59 27.95
C LEU A 395 12.11 -20.12 29.13
N ALA A 396 11.59 -19.11 29.85
CA ALA A 396 11.93 -18.92 31.24
C ALA A 396 10.78 -19.53 32.06
N HIS A 397 11.00 -20.75 32.53
CA HIS A 397 10.13 -21.50 33.44
C HIS A 397 8.69 -21.80 32.97
N ARG A 398 8.52 -23.03 32.48
CA ARG A 398 7.29 -23.85 32.47
C ARG A 398 6.07 -23.25 31.73
N LEU A 399 5.56 -24.06 30.77
CA LEU A 399 4.33 -23.90 29.95
C LEU A 399 4.57 -23.21 28.59
N LEU A 400 4.86 -24.01 27.56
CA LEU A 400 4.74 -23.61 26.15
C LEU A 400 3.66 -24.44 25.44
N PRO A 401 2.87 -23.82 24.55
CA PRO A 401 2.33 -24.48 23.38
C PRO A 401 3.01 -23.91 22.12
N SER A 402 3.98 -24.64 21.55
CA SER A 402 4.68 -24.26 20.31
C SER A 402 4.00 -24.90 19.10
N SER A 403 3.78 -24.16 18.01
CA SER A 403 3.28 -24.70 16.73
C SER A 403 4.10 -24.15 15.57
N PHE A 404 4.65 -25.03 14.72
CA PHE A 404 5.44 -24.66 13.54
C PHE A 404 4.54 -24.61 12.29
N VAL A 405 4.79 -23.69 11.34
CA VAL A 405 4.04 -23.59 10.06
C VAL A 405 4.98 -23.84 8.89
N ILE A 406 4.66 -24.82 8.04
CA ILE A 406 5.53 -25.27 6.95
C ILE A 406 4.74 -25.32 5.64
N ALA A 407 5.32 -24.84 4.53
CA ALA A 407 4.69 -24.78 3.22
C ALA A 407 5.56 -25.45 2.15
N PHE A 408 4.99 -26.41 1.40
CA PHE A 408 5.72 -27.17 0.37
C PHE A 408 5.15 -26.99 -1.03
N ARG A 409 6.03 -27.05 -2.05
CA ARG A 409 5.68 -27.21 -3.47
C ARG A 409 6.70 -28.13 -4.15
N HIS A 410 6.22 -29.15 -4.85
CA HIS A 410 7.03 -30.04 -5.67
C HIS A 410 7.48 -29.33 -6.98
N PRO A 411 8.75 -29.44 -7.40
CA PRO A 411 9.19 -29.03 -8.72
C PRO A 411 8.84 -30.11 -9.75
N VAL A 412 7.95 -29.76 -10.68
CA VAL A 412 7.59 -30.47 -11.93
C VAL A 412 6.59 -31.65 -11.80
N SER A 413 5.64 -31.65 -12.75
CA SER A 413 4.64 -32.67 -13.13
C SER A 413 3.28 -32.72 -12.39
N GLU A 414 2.26 -32.26 -13.12
CA GLU A 414 0.81 -32.54 -13.09
C GLU A 414 0.12 -33.15 -11.84
N SER A 415 0.13 -32.43 -10.72
CA SER A 415 -1.07 -32.14 -9.90
C SER A 415 -0.66 -31.29 -8.69
N SER A 416 -0.51 -29.98 -8.87
CA SER A 416 0.00 -29.12 -7.80
C SER A 416 -1.08 -28.81 -6.75
N HIS A 417 -0.93 -29.34 -5.54
CA HIS A 417 -1.58 -28.83 -4.33
C HIS A 417 -0.50 -28.15 -3.49
N ASN A 418 -0.62 -26.85 -3.23
CA ASN A 418 0.19 -26.23 -2.18
C ASN A 418 -0.41 -26.69 -0.83
N VAL A 419 0.38 -26.95 0.19
CA VAL A 419 -0.18 -27.35 1.50
C VAL A 419 0.56 -26.60 2.59
N PHE A 420 -0.19 -25.98 3.51
CA PHE A 420 0.34 -25.46 4.77
C PHE A 420 0.11 -26.51 5.85
N ALA A 421 1.17 -26.92 6.52
CA ALA A 421 1.17 -27.93 7.56
C ALA A 421 1.60 -27.31 8.90
N THR A 422 0.95 -27.72 9.99
CA THR A 422 1.42 -27.43 11.35
C THR A 422 1.60 -28.67 12.19
N ILE A 423 2.69 -28.73 12.95
CA ILE A 423 2.95 -29.77 13.95
C ILE A 423 2.30 -29.33 15.27
N SER A 424 1.59 -30.26 15.92
CA SER A 424 0.88 -30.03 17.18
C SER A 424 1.34 -31.06 18.23
N ASP A 425 1.55 -30.63 19.48
CA ASP A 425 1.98 -31.50 20.60
C ASP A 425 0.88 -32.52 21.00
N PRO A 426 1.21 -33.76 21.45
CA PRO A 426 0.21 -34.79 21.71
C PRO A 426 -0.62 -34.62 22.99
N GLN A 427 -0.31 -33.66 23.88
CA GLN A 427 -1.01 -33.56 25.17
C GLN A 427 -2.33 -32.77 25.06
N GLY A 428 -3.37 -33.46 24.59
CA GLY A 428 -4.74 -33.08 24.91
C GLY A 428 -5.03 -33.35 26.38
N ILE A 429 -4.95 -32.33 27.23
CA ILE A 429 -5.57 -32.38 28.56
C ILE A 429 -7.05 -32.02 28.38
N PRO A 430 -8.00 -32.88 28.79
CA PRO A 430 -9.41 -32.54 28.76
C PRO A 430 -9.74 -31.52 29.85
N ASP A 431 -10.39 -30.42 29.48
CA ASP A 431 -10.95 -29.46 30.42
C ASP A 431 -11.97 -30.17 31.33
N GLY A 432 -11.67 -30.25 32.62
CA GLY A 432 -12.55 -30.72 33.67
C GLY A 432 -13.21 -29.55 34.39
N THR A 433 -14.55 -29.50 34.27
CA THR A 433 -15.58 -28.74 35.04
C THR A 433 -15.54 -27.22 35.06
#